data_AF-A0A2G9N834-F1
#
_entry.id   AF-A0A2G9N834-F1
#
_cell.length_a   1.000
_cell.length_b   1.000
_cell.length_c   1.000
_cell.angle_alpha   90.00
_cell.angle_beta   90.00
_cell.angle_gamma   90.00
#
_symmetry.space_group_name_H-M   'P 1'
#
loop_
_entity.id
_entity.type
_entity.pdbx_description
1 polymer ?
#
loop_
_entity_poly.entity_id
_entity_poly.type
_entity_poly.pdbx_seq_one_letter_code
_entity_poly.pdbx_strand_id
1 'polypeptide(L)'
;MAELKEDLKKIKERDGELNFRANKTEEYLGLFSNVEVGKARELKEKLKKLDIPRLKEEHITKIVDIMPATSEEVKSILQGYTITVNNDNVKKIADAVAEFIPKKGKKTEKAEKAEKTEKAESAEKTEKAE
;
A
#
# COMPACT_ATOMS: atom_id res chain seq x y z
N MET A 1 5.81 4.33 7.96
CA MET A 1 4.58 5.02 8.45
C MET A 1 4.06 4.47 9.77
N ALA A 2 3.82 3.16 9.91
CA ALA A 2 3.26 2.60 11.14
C ALA A 2 4.14 2.87 12.38
N GLU A 3 5.46 2.66 12.27
CA GLU A 3 6.42 2.93 13.35
C GLU A 3 6.43 4.41 13.76
N LEU A 4 6.46 5.33 12.79
CA LEU A 4 6.40 6.77 13.06
C LEU A 4 5.12 7.20 13.79
N LYS A 5 3.98 6.54 13.50
CA LYS A 5 2.72 6.78 14.21
C LYS A 5 2.80 6.36 15.68
N GLU A 6 3.51 5.28 15.98
CA GLU A 6 3.80 4.85 17.36
C GLU A 6 4.70 5.86 18.07
N ASP A 7 5.76 6.32 17.39
CA ASP A 7 6.72 7.25 17.95
C ASP A 7 6.09 8.61 18.25
N LEU A 8 5.24 9.14 17.35
CA LEU A 8 4.50 10.37 17.61
C LEU A 8 3.56 10.25 18.81
N LYS A 9 2.93 9.09 19.03
CA LYS A 9 2.11 8.87 20.23
C LYS A 9 2.95 8.94 21.50
N LYS A 10 4.11 8.28 21.53
CA LYS A 10 5.04 8.33 22.68
C LYS A 10 5.52 9.75 22.96
N ILE A 11 5.81 10.53 21.92
CA ILE A 11 6.23 11.93 22.07
C ILE A 11 5.08 12.76 22.65
N LYS A 12 3.86 12.58 22.15
CA LYS A 12 2.66 13.26 22.65
C LYS A 12 2.38 12.94 24.12
N GLU A 13 2.53 11.68 24.53
CA GLU A 13 2.39 11.25 25.92
C GLU A 13 3.47 11.86 26.83
N ARG A 14 4.71 11.98 26.34
CA ARG A 14 5.83 12.56 27.09
C ARG A 14 5.72 14.07 27.26
N ASP A 15 5.37 14.78 26.19
CA ASP A 15 5.44 16.24 26.10
C ASP A 15 4.06 16.91 26.31
N GLY A 16 2.99 16.13 26.39
CA GLY A 16 1.60 16.58 26.53
C GLY A 16 0.96 17.03 25.22
N GLU A 17 1.67 17.81 24.40
CA GLU A 17 1.17 18.30 23.11
C GLU A 17 2.25 18.21 22.02
N LEU A 18 1.81 17.87 20.80
CA LEU A 18 2.65 17.93 19.61
C LEU A 18 2.69 19.36 19.06
N ASN A 19 3.83 19.77 18.51
CA ASN A 19 3.90 21.02 17.77
C ASN A 19 3.05 20.97 16.48
N PHE A 20 2.79 22.13 15.87
CA PHE A 20 1.96 22.25 14.67
C PHE A 20 2.34 21.27 13.53
N ARG A 21 3.63 21.10 13.25
CA ARG A 21 4.11 20.21 12.18
C ARG A 21 3.90 18.74 12.53
N ALA A 22 4.14 18.37 13.79
CA ALA A 22 3.93 17.02 14.29
C ALA A 22 2.45 16.65 14.33
N ASN A 23 1.55 17.58 14.72
CA ASN A 23 0.10 17.38 14.63
C ASN A 23 -0.35 17.13 13.18
N LYS A 24 0.12 17.93 12.21
CA LYS A 24 -0.19 17.68 10.79
C LYS A 24 0.32 16.34 10.29
N THR A 25 1.46 15.89 10.81
CA THR A 25 2.01 14.56 10.48
C THR A 25 1.18 13.44 11.11
N GLU A 26 0.74 13.60 12.36
CA GLU A 26 -0.16 12.65 13.05
C GLU A 26 -1.48 12.49 12.27
N GLU A 27 -2.08 13.60 11.84
CA GLU A 27 -3.28 13.61 10.99
C GLU A 27 -3.06 12.82 9.69
N TYR A 28 -1.95 13.09 8.98
CA TYR A 28 -1.60 12.37 7.75
C TYR A 28 -1.42 10.87 8.01
N LEU A 29 -0.69 10.49 9.06
CA LEU A 29 -0.52 9.08 9.44
C LEU A 29 -1.82 8.43 9.90
N GLY A 30 -2.81 9.21 10.35
CA GLY A 30 -4.18 8.76 10.57
C GLY A 30 -4.83 8.22 9.30
N LEU A 31 -4.60 8.89 8.17
CA LEU A 31 -5.19 8.59 6.87
C LEU A 31 -4.46 7.47 6.10
N PHE A 32 -3.12 7.43 6.20
CA PHE A 32 -2.29 6.57 5.36
C PHE A 32 -1.69 5.35 6.06
N SER A 33 -1.72 5.27 7.40
CA SER A 33 -1.20 4.12 8.14
C SER A 33 -2.17 2.94 8.05
N ASN A 34 -2.09 2.21 6.95
CA ASN A 34 -2.96 1.06 6.65
C ASN A 34 -2.60 -0.23 7.40
N VAL A 35 -1.53 -0.22 8.21
CA VAL A 35 -0.95 -1.40 8.85
C VAL A 35 -0.70 -1.15 10.33
N GLU A 36 -0.94 -2.19 11.13
CA GLU A 36 -0.50 -2.26 12.53
C GLU A 36 1.03 -2.39 12.62
N VAL A 37 1.65 -1.78 13.63
CA VAL A 37 3.12 -1.76 13.77
C VAL A 37 3.73 -3.16 13.80
N GLY A 38 3.12 -4.12 14.49
CA GLY A 38 3.60 -5.50 14.54
C GLY A 38 3.69 -6.13 13.15
N LYS A 39 2.61 -6.04 12.38
CA LYS A 39 2.54 -6.52 10.99
C LYS A 39 3.50 -5.80 10.06
N ALA A 40 3.68 -4.49 10.22
CA ALA A 40 4.64 -3.72 9.44
C ALA A 40 6.09 -4.20 9.69
N ARG A 41 6.45 -4.46 10.95
CA ARG A 41 7.77 -5.01 11.32
C ARG A 41 7.96 -6.42 10.78
N GLU A 42 6.96 -7.29 10.91
CA GLU A 42 6.99 -8.65 10.36
C GLU A 42 7.18 -8.65 8.83
N LEU A 43 6.43 -7.81 8.11
CA LEU A 43 6.58 -7.67 6.66
C LEU A 43 7.96 -7.13 6.28
N LYS A 44 8.49 -6.13 7.01
CA LYS A 44 9.84 -5.59 6.79
C LYS A 44 10.89 -6.69 6.89
N GLU A 45 10.83 -7.51 7.93
CA GLU A 45 11.76 -8.63 8.13
C GLU A 45 11.58 -9.72 7.06
N LYS A 46 10.35 -10.03 6.66
CA LYS A 46 10.07 -10.98 5.59
C LYS A 46 10.67 -10.51 4.26
N LEU A 47 10.52 -9.23 3.91
CA LEU A 47 11.08 -8.64 2.69
C LEU A 47 12.61 -8.63 2.69
N LYS A 48 13.24 -8.35 3.85
CA LYS A 48 14.71 -8.45 3.99
C LYS A 48 15.21 -9.87 3.72
N LYS A 49 14.50 -10.89 4.23
CA LYS A 49 14.85 -12.31 4.06
C LYS A 49 14.72 -12.82 2.62
N LEU A 50 14.02 -12.10 1.74
CA LEU A 50 13.96 -12.45 0.32
C LEU A 50 15.28 -12.21 -0.43
N ASP A 51 16.21 -11.46 0.18
CA ASP A 51 17.55 -11.17 -0.34
C ASP A 51 17.55 -10.76 -1.83
N ILE A 52 16.64 -9.84 -2.17
CA ILE A 52 16.44 -9.41 -3.55
C ILE A 52 17.59 -8.48 -3.93
N PRO A 53 18.34 -8.78 -5.02
CA PRO A 53 19.46 -7.96 -5.43
C PRO A 53 19.07 -6.50 -5.64
N ARG A 54 19.91 -5.58 -5.15
CA ARG A 54 19.74 -4.12 -5.25
C ARG A 54 18.54 -3.55 -4.47
N LEU A 55 17.75 -4.40 -3.79
CA LEU A 55 16.64 -3.94 -2.95
C LEU A 55 17.16 -3.48 -1.59
N LYS A 56 17.31 -2.17 -1.41
CA LYS A 56 17.77 -1.55 -0.15
C LYS A 56 16.65 -1.29 0.84
N GLU A 57 17.02 -0.96 2.07
CA GLU A 57 16.09 -0.67 3.17
C GLU A 57 15.08 0.45 2.85
N GLU A 58 15.50 1.48 2.12
CA GLU A 58 14.61 2.57 1.69
C GLU A 58 13.46 2.06 0.79
N HIS A 59 13.73 1.09 -0.08
CA HIS A 59 12.74 0.48 -0.97
C HIS A 59 11.81 -0.44 -0.18
N ILE A 60 12.38 -1.24 0.74
CA ILE A 60 11.59 -2.11 1.63
C ILE A 60 10.64 -1.26 2.47
N THR A 61 11.12 -0.15 3.05
CA THR A 61 10.31 0.78 3.83
C THR A 61 9.18 1.36 2.98
N LYS A 62 9.46 1.74 1.73
CA LYS A 62 8.43 2.22 0.81
C LYS A 62 7.38 1.15 0.48
N ILE A 63 7.79 -0.09 0.26
CA ILE A 63 6.88 -1.22 0.00
C ILE A 63 5.98 -1.47 1.22
N VAL A 64 6.53 -1.44 2.45
CA VAL A 64 5.76 -1.60 3.69
C VAL A 64 4.74 -0.46 3.85
N ASP A 65 5.12 0.77 3.51
CA ASP A 65 4.25 1.94 3.66
C ASP A 65 3.10 1.98 2.65
N ILE A 66 3.33 1.51 1.41
CA ILE A 66 2.33 1.54 0.35
C ILE A 66 1.50 0.25 0.28
N MET A 67 2.06 -0.88 0.73
CA MET A 67 1.46 -2.22 0.62
C MET A 67 0.94 -2.59 -0.78
N PRO A 68 1.82 -2.70 -1.79
CA PRO A 68 1.43 -3.18 -3.11
C PRO A 68 1.02 -4.67 -3.06
N ALA A 69 -0.26 -4.96 -3.37
CA ALA A 69 -0.82 -6.31 -3.38
C ALA A 69 -0.57 -7.04 -4.70
N THR A 70 -0.24 -6.31 -5.77
CA THR A 70 -0.10 -6.87 -7.12
C THR A 70 1.28 -6.60 -7.71
N SER A 71 1.71 -7.44 -8.65
CA SER A 71 2.99 -7.25 -9.36
C SER A 71 3.06 -5.91 -10.11
N GLU A 72 1.93 -5.40 -10.60
CA GLU A 72 1.85 -4.12 -11.31
C GLU A 72 2.03 -2.93 -10.35
N GLU A 73 1.45 -3.01 -9.15
CA GLU A 73 1.66 -2.01 -8.10
C GLU A 73 3.12 -2.00 -7.62
N VAL A 74 3.72 -3.18 -7.41
CA VAL A 74 5.15 -3.28 -7.05
C VAL A 74 6.01 -2.63 -8.13
N LYS A 75 5.77 -2.92 -9.41
CA LYS A 75 6.49 -2.28 -10.52
C LYS A 75 6.31 -0.76 -10.52
N SER A 76 5.08 -0.28 -10.34
CA SER A 76 4.77 1.15 -10.30
C SER A 76 5.53 1.88 -9.19
N ILE A 77 5.66 1.27 -8.00
CA ILE A 77 6.45 1.84 -6.90
C ILE A 77 7.95 1.86 -7.24
N LEU A 78 8.46 0.77 -7.82
CA LEU A 78 9.88 0.64 -8.11
C LEU A 78 10.35 1.46 -9.33
N GLN A 79 9.44 1.87 -10.21
CA GLN A 79 9.75 2.75 -11.36
C GLN A 79 10.34 4.10 -10.96
N GLY A 80 10.04 4.60 -9.75
CA GLY A 80 10.62 5.83 -9.22
C GLY A 80 12.09 5.70 -8.79
N TYR A 81 12.66 4.49 -8.85
CA TYR A 81 14.01 4.20 -8.39
C TYR A 81 14.89 3.68 -9.55
N THR A 82 16.19 3.95 -9.48
CA THR A 82 17.17 3.47 -10.47
C THR A 82 17.57 2.01 -10.21
N ILE A 83 16.58 1.12 -10.06
CA ILE A 83 16.78 -0.31 -9.83
C ILE A 83 15.99 -1.14 -10.83
N THR A 84 16.50 -2.32 -11.13
CA THR A 84 15.81 -3.29 -11.99
C THR A 84 15.61 -4.56 -11.18
N VAL A 85 14.35 -4.95 -11.01
CA VAL A 85 13.96 -6.17 -10.29
C VAL A 85 13.30 -7.10 -11.30
N ASN A 86 13.73 -8.36 -11.36
CA ASN A 86 13.17 -9.33 -12.28
C ASN A 86 11.71 -9.69 -11.91
N ASN A 87 10.97 -10.27 -12.86
CA ASN A 87 9.55 -10.58 -12.66
C ASN A 87 9.32 -11.58 -11.51
N ASP A 88 10.25 -12.51 -11.26
CA ASP A 88 10.12 -13.49 -10.18
C ASP A 88 10.21 -12.85 -8.80
N ASN A 89 11.15 -11.91 -8.62
CA ASN A 89 11.31 -11.16 -7.39
C ASN A 89 10.16 -10.17 -7.17
N VAL A 90 9.64 -9.56 -8.24
CA VAL A 90 8.42 -8.73 -8.18
C VAL A 90 7.24 -9.54 -7.66
N LYS A 91 7.04 -10.76 -8.15
CA LYS A 91 5.98 -11.66 -7.67
C LYS A 91 6.16 -12.01 -6.19
N LYS A 92 7.38 -12.41 -5.78
CA LYS A 92 7.69 -12.71 -4.37
C LYS A 92 7.37 -11.54 -3.43
N ILE A 93 7.66 -10.30 -3.85
CA ILE A 93 7.32 -9.10 -3.09
C ILE A 93 5.80 -8.96 -2.97
N ALA A 94 5.07 -9.02 -4.09
CA ALA A 94 3.62 -8.88 -4.09
C ALA A 94 2.94 -9.95 -3.23
N ASP A 95 3.37 -11.20 -3.34
CA ASP A 95 2.86 -12.32 -2.55
C ASP A 95 3.14 -12.12 -1.06
N ALA A 96 4.36 -11.67 -0.71
CA ALA A 96 4.72 -11.40 0.67
C ALA A 96 3.84 -10.31 1.30
N VAL A 97 3.49 -9.27 0.53
CA VAL A 97 2.61 -8.18 0.98
C VAL A 97 1.15 -8.63 1.05
N ALA A 98 0.68 -9.41 0.08
CA ALA A 98 -0.71 -9.87 0.00
C ALA A 98 -1.15 -10.70 1.21
N GLU A 99 -0.23 -11.36 1.92
CA GLU A 99 -0.50 -12.06 3.18
C GLU A 99 -0.92 -11.14 4.33
N PHE A 100 -0.50 -9.86 4.31
CA PHE A 100 -0.78 -8.89 5.37
C PHE A 100 -2.00 -8.02 5.08
N ILE A 101 -2.52 -8.07 3.85
CA ILE A 101 -3.74 -7.36 3.46
C ILE A 101 -4.92 -8.28 3.77
N PRO A 102 -5.94 -7.83 4.53
CA PRO A 102 -7.15 -8.61 4.70
C PRO A 102 -7.73 -8.87 3.32
N LYS A 103 -7.82 -10.14 2.90
CA LYS A 103 -8.49 -10.53 1.66
C LYS A 103 -9.88 -9.90 1.67
N LYS A 104 -10.07 -8.79 0.95
CA LYS A 104 -11.41 -8.33 0.56
C LYS A 104 -12.01 -9.49 -0.20
N GLY A 105 -12.80 -10.31 0.48
CA GLY A 105 -13.21 -11.60 -0.05
C GLY A 105 -13.97 -11.40 -1.33
N LYS A 106 -13.37 -11.75 -2.48
CA LYS A 106 -13.96 -12.11 -3.80
C LYS A 106 -15.21 -11.35 -4.33
N LYS A 107 -15.71 -10.29 -3.69
CA LYS A 107 -16.97 -9.60 -4.03
C LYS A 107 -16.75 -8.30 -4.79
N THR A 108 -15.59 -7.65 -4.65
CA THR A 108 -15.34 -6.36 -5.30
C THR A 108 -14.98 -6.44 -6.78
N GLU A 109 -14.43 -7.56 -7.27
CA GLU A 109 -14.18 -7.73 -8.71
C GLU A 109 -15.48 -7.92 -9.52
N LYS A 110 -16.53 -8.46 -8.91
CA LYS A 110 -17.86 -8.52 -9.55
C LYS A 110 -18.61 -7.19 -9.50
N ALA A 111 -18.39 -6.36 -8.48
CA ALA A 111 -19.00 -5.04 -8.39
C ALA A 111 -18.38 -4.05 -9.39
N GLU A 112 -17.06 -4.07 -9.57
CA GLU A 112 -16.39 -3.16 -10.52
C GLU A 112 -16.61 -3.55 -11.99
N LYS A 113 -16.77 -4.86 -12.28
CA LYS A 113 -17.22 -5.31 -13.61
C LYS A 113 -18.70 -5.04 -13.85
N ALA A 114 -19.58 -5.24 -12.87
CA ALA A 114 -21.01 -4.96 -13.02
C ALA A 114 -21.27 -3.47 -13.30
N GLU A 115 -20.59 -2.55 -12.60
CA GLU A 115 -20.77 -1.11 -12.81
C GLU A 115 -20.27 -0.61 -14.18
N LYS A 116 -19.26 -1.29 -14.77
CA LYS A 116 -18.78 -0.96 -16.13
C LYS A 116 -19.71 -1.49 -17.23
N THR A 117 -20.35 -2.64 -17.06
CA THR A 117 -21.33 -3.14 -18.05
C THR A 117 -22.64 -2.37 -18.04
N GLU A 118 -23.13 -1.92 -16.88
CA GLU A 118 -24.41 -1.19 -16.78
C GLU A 118 -24.31 0.26 -17.32
N LYS A 119 -23.13 0.89 -17.19
CA LYS A 119 -22.86 2.21 -17.79
C LYS A 119 -22.61 2.16 -19.30
N ALA A 120 -22.15 1.03 -19.86
CA ALA A 120 -22.00 0.88 -21.30
C ALA A 120 -23.35 0.65 -22.00
N GLU A 121 -24.27 -0.10 -21.38
CA GLU A 121 -25.57 -0.42 -21.98
C GLU A 121 -26.57 0.76 -21.92
N SER A 122 -26.39 1.68 -20.97
CA SER A 122 -27.21 2.90 -20.85
C SER A 122 -26.80 4.02 -21.81
N ALA A 123 -25.53 4.07 -22.22
CA ALA A 123 -25.04 5.01 -23.24
C ALA A 123 -25.50 4.63 -24.66
N GLU A 124 -25.58 3.34 -25.00
CA GLU A 124 -26.00 2.93 -26.35
C GLU A 124 -27.51 3.09 -26.61
N LYS A 125 -28.33 3.15 -25.55
CA LYS A 125 -29.78 3.39 -25.67
C LYS A 125 -30.17 4.85 -25.82
N THR A 126 -29.30 5.80 -25.44
CA THR A 126 -29.58 7.23 -25.56
C THR A 126 -29.17 7.79 -26.92
N GLU A 127 -28.22 7.17 -27.63
CA GLU A 127 -27.76 7.64 -28.96
C GLU A 127 -28.62 7.14 -30.13
N LYS A 128 -29.53 6.17 -29.91
CA LYS A 128 -30.43 5.61 -30.95
C LYS A 128 -31.85 6.20 -30.91
N ALA A 129 -32.10 7.23 -30.10
CA ALA A 129 -33.42 7.84 -29.92
C ALA A 129 -33.49 9.33 -30.32
N GLU A 130 -32.46 9.85 -30.99
CA GLU A 130 -32.46 11.19 -31.61
C GLU A 130 -32.37 11.09 -33.14
#